data_AF-A2EEQ0-F1
#
_entry.id   AF-A2EEQ0-F1
#
_cell.length_a   1.000
_cell.length_b   1.000
_cell.length_c   1.000
_cell.angle_alpha   90.00
_cell.angle_beta   90.00
_cell.angle_gamma   90.00
#
_symmetry.space_group_name_H-M   'P 1'
#
loop_
_entity.id
_entity.type
_entity.pdbx_description
1 polymer ?
#
loop_
_entity_poly.entity_id
_entity_poly.type
_entity_poly.pdbx_seq_one_letter_code
_entity_poly.pdbx_strand_id
1 'polypeptide(L)'
;MSKGEINQTHYDNLMEILTGYNDVYNALYRLKTNDEEKLNAIYKKIKQNLIDSYHISPGEIVNKISQVSIYKNRYMKSYLAIAK
;
A
#
# COMPACT_ATOMS: atom_id res chain seq x y z
N MET A 1 29.04 -9.14 -27.06
CA MET A 1 28.23 -8.81 -25.87
C MET A 1 26.78 -9.11 -26.22
N SER A 2 26.21 -10.20 -25.69
CA SER A 2 24.83 -10.57 -26.01
C SER A 2 23.91 -9.55 -25.34
N LYS A 3 23.19 -8.78 -26.14
CA LYS A 3 22.10 -7.90 -25.69
C LYS A 3 20.98 -8.84 -25.27
N GLY A 4 21.03 -9.31 -24.03
CA GLY A 4 20.03 -10.21 -23.47
C GLY A 4 18.66 -9.59 -23.73
N GLU A 5 17.79 -10.34 -24.40
CA GLU A 5 16.42 -9.94 -24.66
C GLU A 5 15.79 -9.58 -23.32
N ILE A 6 15.54 -8.28 -23.11
CA ILE A 6 14.79 -7.82 -21.95
C ILE A 6 13.43 -8.48 -22.11
N ASN A 7 13.13 -9.45 -21.24
CA ASN A 7 11.84 -10.08 -21.20
C ASN A 7 10.84 -9.01 -20.74
N GLN A 8 10.26 -8.29 -21.69
CA GLN A 8 9.36 -7.16 -21.48
C GLN A 8 8.24 -7.53 -20.51
N THR A 9 7.74 -8.76 -20.59
CA THR A 9 6.74 -9.32 -19.68
C THR A 9 7.19 -9.36 -18.21
N HIS A 10 8.47 -9.65 -17.96
CA HIS A 10 9.02 -9.63 -16.59
C HIS A 10 9.11 -8.19 -16.05
N TYR A 11 9.51 -7.25 -16.90
CA TYR A 11 9.55 -5.82 -16.54
C TYR A 11 8.15 -5.27 -16.26
N ASP A 12 7.18 -5.57 -17.12
CA ASP A 12 5.80 -5.11 -16.98
C ASP A 12 5.16 -5.63 -15.69
N ASN A 13 5.37 -6.92 -15.37
CA ASN A 13 4.91 -7.51 -14.11
C ASN A 13 5.52 -6.83 -12.88
N LEU A 14 6.84 -6.56 -12.90
CA LEU A 14 7.50 -5.84 -11.81
C LEU A 14 6.96 -4.41 -11.67
N MET A 15 6.67 -3.75 -12.79
CA MET A 15 6.16 -2.39 -12.81
C MET A 15 4.74 -2.31 -12.24
N GLU A 16 3.87 -3.28 -12.57
CA GLU A 16 2.54 -3.39 -11.99
C GLU A 16 2.61 -3.58 -10.47
N ILE A 17 3.50 -4.47 -10.02
CA ILE A 17 3.78 -4.71 -8.60
C ILE A 17 4.18 -3.40 -7.89
N LEU A 18 5.18 -2.69 -8.41
CA LEU A 18 5.65 -1.44 -7.79
C LEU A 18 4.58 -0.34 -7.81
N THR A 19 3.75 -0.30 -8.85
CA THR A 19 2.63 0.65 -8.96
C THR A 19 1.59 0.40 -7.88
N GLY A 20 1.15 -0.85 -7.71
CA GLY A 20 0.19 -1.20 -6.65
C GLY A 20 0.71 -0.92 -5.24
N TYR A 21 2.02 -1.11 -5.01
CA TYR A 21 2.68 -0.75 -3.75
C TYR A 21 2.61 0.78 -3.52
N ASN A 22 3.06 1.55 -4.51
CA ASN A 22 3.10 3.01 -4.42
C ASN A 22 1.71 3.62 -4.25
N ASP A 23 0.69 3.08 -4.92
CA ASP A 23 -0.69 3.57 -4.81
C ASP A 23 -1.25 3.46 -3.39
N VAL A 24 -0.96 2.34 -2.70
CA VAL A 24 -1.38 2.13 -1.32
C VAL A 24 -0.70 3.14 -0.39
N TYR A 25 0.62 3.30 -0.48
CA TYR A 25 1.35 4.24 0.38
C TYR A 25 1.00 5.70 0.07
N ASN A 26 0.79 6.05 -1.20
CA ASN A 26 0.30 7.37 -1.59
C ASN A 26 -1.07 7.67 -0.95
N ALA A 27 -1.98 6.69 -0.91
CA ALA A 27 -3.27 6.85 -0.24
C ALA A 27 -3.10 7.03 1.28
N LEU A 28 -2.23 6.27 1.92
CA LEU A 28 -1.92 6.40 3.35
C LEU A 28 -1.32 7.77 3.69
N TYR A 29 -0.35 8.26 2.92
CA TYR A 29 0.29 9.57 3.16
C TYR A 29 -0.64 10.76 2.85
N ARG A 30 -1.57 10.60 1.90
CA ARG A 30 -2.55 11.62 1.52
C ARG A 30 -3.86 11.55 2.30
N LEU A 31 -3.98 10.62 3.25
CA LEU A 31 -5.18 10.43 4.05
C LEU A 31 -5.58 11.73 4.76
N LYS A 32 -6.82 12.17 4.50
CA LYS A 32 -7.38 13.40 5.06
C LYS A 32 -8.86 13.28 5.41
N THR A 33 -9.30 12.07 5.74
CA THR A 33 -10.71 11.74 5.98
C THR A 33 -10.87 10.77 7.14
N ASN A 34 -12.04 10.83 7.79
CA ASN A 34 -12.51 9.88 8.81
C ASN A 34 -13.70 9.06 8.31
N ASP A 35 -14.02 9.16 7.01
CA ASP A 35 -15.13 8.49 6.37
C ASP A 35 -14.85 6.99 6.25
N GLU A 36 -15.65 6.18 6.94
CA GLU A 36 -15.44 4.74 7.07
C GLU A 36 -15.44 4.01 5.72
N GLU A 37 -16.26 4.43 4.75
CA GLU A 37 -16.29 3.82 3.43
C GLU A 37 -14.98 4.06 2.69
N LYS A 38 -14.44 5.28 2.79
CA LYS A 38 -13.15 5.64 2.21
C LYS A 38 -12.00 4.89 2.89
N LEU A 39 -12.07 4.69 4.21
CA LEU A 39 -11.07 3.91 4.94
C LEU A 39 -11.12 2.43 4.55
N ASN A 40 -12.31 1.86 4.42
CA ASN A 40 -12.50 0.50 3.96
C ASN A 40 -11.98 0.30 2.53
N ALA A 41 -12.15 1.29 1.65
CA ALA A 41 -11.58 1.25 0.30
C ALA A 41 -10.03 1.19 0.32
N ILE A 42 -9.39 1.91 1.24
CA ILE A 42 -7.92 1.85 1.42
C ILE A 42 -7.50 0.49 1.97
N TYR A 43 -8.22 -0.04 2.96
CA TYR A 43 -7.98 -1.38 3.51
C TYR A 43 -8.06 -2.46 2.43
N LYS A 44 -9.09 -2.42 1.56
CA LYS A 44 -9.23 -3.37 0.45
C LYS A 44 -8.04 -3.32 -0.51
N LYS A 45 -7.53 -2.12 -0.82
CA LYS A 45 -6.33 -1.96 -1.65
C LYS A 45 -5.07 -2.51 -0.97
N ILE A 46 -4.91 -2.29 0.33
CA ILE A 46 -3.83 -2.88 1.12
C ILE A 46 -3.88 -4.41 1.03
N LYS A 47 -5.06 -5.00 1.25
CA LYS A 47 -5.24 -6.44 1.20
C LYS A 47 -4.89 -6.99 -0.18
N GLN A 48 -5.51 -6.46 -1.23
CA GLN A 48 -5.32 -6.92 -2.60
C GLN A 48 -3.87 -6.74 -3.07
N ASN A 49 -3.32 -5.53 -2.94
CA ASN A 49 -2.03 -5.20 -3.55
C ASN A 49 -0.86 -5.66 -2.67
N LEU A 50 -0.93 -5.53 -1.34
CA LEU A 50 0.22 -5.82 -0.48
C LEU A 50 0.20 -7.23 0.10
N ILE A 51 -0.94 -7.69 0.61
CA ILE A 51 -1.03 -8.99 1.29
C ILE A 51 -1.22 -10.11 0.28
N ASP A 52 -2.21 -9.99 -0.59
CA ASP A 52 -2.58 -11.05 -1.52
C ASP A 52 -1.58 -11.14 -2.69
N SER A 53 -1.16 -9.98 -3.25
CA SER A 53 -0.25 -9.95 -4.40
C SER A 53 1.24 -10.01 -4.03
N TYR A 54 1.67 -9.27 -2.99
CA TYR A 54 3.10 -9.20 -2.61
C TYR A 54 3.46 -10.03 -1.39
N HIS A 55 2.49 -10.71 -0.78
CA HIS A 55 2.69 -11.56 0.39
C HIS A 55 3.37 -10.83 1.57
N ILE A 56 3.15 -9.53 1.68
CA ILE A 56 3.62 -8.74 2.83
C ILE A 56 2.78 -9.12 4.04
N SER A 57 3.46 -9.44 5.14
CA SER A 57 2.77 -9.88 6.36
C SER A 57 1.88 -8.76 6.91
N PRO A 58 0.68 -9.07 7.46
CA PRO A 58 -0.16 -8.08 8.10
C PRO A 58 0.55 -7.28 9.20
N GLY A 59 1.45 -7.92 9.96
CA GLY A 59 2.24 -7.25 11.00
C GLY A 59 3.18 -6.17 10.44
N GLU A 60 3.79 -6.42 9.27
CA GLU A 60 4.60 -5.41 8.60
C GLU A 60 3.75 -4.24 8.12
N ILE A 61 2.55 -4.51 7.59
CA ILE A 61 1.60 -3.45 7.19
C ILE A 61 1.20 -2.57 8.39
N VAL A 62 0.86 -3.17 9.53
CA VAL A 62 0.52 -2.43 10.75
C VAL A 62 1.69 -1.56 11.20
N ASN A 63 2.91 -2.09 11.18
CA ASN A 63 4.10 -1.30 11.51
C ASN A 63 4.27 -0.11 10.56
N LYS A 64 4.07 -0.30 9.25
CA LYS A 64 4.19 0.77 8.26
C LYS A 64 3.09 1.83 8.44
N ILE A 65 1.85 1.43 8.70
CA ILE A 65 0.74 2.36 8.99
C ILE A 65 1.07 3.19 10.24
N SER A 66 1.57 2.54 11.30
CA SER A 66 2.02 3.20 12.52
C SER A 66 3.08 4.28 12.22
N GLN A 67 4.10 3.95 11.43
CA GLN A 67 5.14 4.91 11.02
C GLN A 67 4.59 6.07 10.18
N VAL A 68 3.62 5.84 9.28
CA VAL A 68 2.99 6.94 8.52
C VAL A 68 2.16 7.85 9.43
N SER A 69 1.46 7.26 10.40
CA SER A 69 0.53 7.97 11.27
C SER A 69 1.18 9.06 12.12
N ILE A 70 2.47 8.92 12.46
CA ILE A 70 3.20 9.91 13.27
C ILE A 70 3.30 11.27 12.56
N TYR A 71 3.35 11.28 11.23
CA TYR A 71 3.47 12.50 10.42
C TYR A 71 2.10 13.13 10.08
N LYS A 72 1.00 12.41 10.31
CA LYS A 72 -0.38 12.80 9.95
C LYS A 72 -1.34 12.58 11.13
N ASN A 73 -0.88 12.90 12.32
CA ASN A 73 -1.55 12.66 13.61
C ASN A 73 -3.00 13.14 13.70
N ARG A 74 -3.38 14.20 12.97
CA ARG A 74 -4.78 14.68 12.87
C ARG A 74 -5.77 13.57 12.50
N TYR A 75 -5.33 12.57 11.73
CA TYR A 75 -6.14 11.44 11.27
C TYR A 75 -5.77 10.12 11.95
N MET A 76 -5.21 10.15 13.17
CA MET A 76 -4.78 8.94 13.90
C MET A 76 -5.90 7.91 14.03
N LYS A 77 -7.14 8.34 14.28
CA LYS A 77 -8.31 7.45 14.34
C LYS A 77 -8.52 6.69 13.03
N SER A 78 -8.29 7.34 11.89
CA SER A 78 -8.40 6.71 10.58
C SER A 78 -7.32 5.67 10.34
N TYR A 79 -6.08 5.98 10.72
CA TYR A 79 -4.98 5.00 10.63
C TYR A 79 -5.23 3.78 11.52
N LEU A 80 -5.73 3.99 12.74
CA LEU A 80 -6.15 2.90 13.64
C LEU A 80 -7.28 2.06 13.05
N ALA A 81 -8.27 2.69 12.41
CA ALA A 81 -9.37 1.98 11.77
C ALA A 81 -8.90 1.13 10.56
N ILE A 82 -7.91 1.59 9.79
CA ILE A 82 -7.33 0.82 8.68
C ILE A 82 -6.50 -0.37 9.20
N ALA A 83 -5.84 -0.22 10.35
CA ALA A 83 -4.95 -1.23 10.92
C ALA A 83 -5.65 -2.25 11.85
N LYS A 84 -6.93 -2.05 12.15
CA LYS A 84 -7.75 -2.90 13.03
C LYS A 84 -8.29 -4.11 12.26
#